data_AF-A0A945ZUI0-F1
#
_entry.id   AF-A0A945ZUI0-F1
#
_cell.length_a   1.000
_cell.length_b   1.000
_cell.length_c   1.000
_cell.angle_alpha   90.00
_cell.angle_beta   90.00
_cell.angle_gamma   90.00
#
_symmetry.space_group_name_H-M   'P 1'
#
loop_
_entity.id
_entity.type
_entity.pdbx_description
1 polymer ?
#
loop_
_entity_poly.entity_id
_entity_poly.type
_entity_poly.pdbx_seq_one_letter_code
_entity_poly.pdbx_strand_id
1 'polypeptide(L)'
;MTIFACILFLFSFNISAQEPDIPKGKSLFNANCASCHKLNKKLIGPALRGASERHEKEWLYSWVRNSASMIKSGDSDAIAIYEEYNKVAMNSFPQLSNEDIDNILAYSDYIPPKPAIVSNVSSNSDITNSNSTNDIILILLSFVLIVLIILLVLINKTLKNLLIQNGLLIDEKNNKKGIPIGKAFVQNQFLVIVSVVILLLSSTYFAFQYMLQIGVDQGYMPIQPIHYSHKIHAGDNQIECQYCHSSAKKSKHSGIPSLNVCMNCHENIAEYNGEEDLEKGYTRDFYTNEIKKLYKAVGWNENSQSYTEDTEPVKWVRIHNLPDFVYFSHAQHVTVAGVDCQKCHGNVEEMEVLYQHSPLTMGWCLNCHKETNIKVKDNEYYTKIHEELSKKYGVEELTVAQMGGLECGKCHY
;
A
#
# COMPACT_ATOMS: atom_id res chain seq x y z
N MET A 1 -63.04 -47.62 39.38
CA MET A 1 -63.14 -46.63 40.47
C MET A 1 -61.86 -46.69 41.28
N THR A 2 -60.82 -46.01 40.79
CA THR A 2 -59.58 -45.67 41.51
C THR A 2 -58.66 -44.92 40.54
N ILE A 3 -58.42 -43.64 40.84
CA ILE A 3 -57.17 -42.88 40.68
C ILE A 3 -56.36 -43.20 39.41
N PHE A 4 -56.67 -42.52 38.30
CA PHE A 4 -55.73 -42.32 37.19
C PHE A 4 -56.08 -41.03 36.43
N ALA A 5 -55.96 -39.90 37.12
CA ALA A 5 -56.08 -38.57 36.53
C ALA A 5 -55.08 -37.65 37.23
N CYS A 6 -53.86 -37.55 36.67
CA CYS A 6 -52.90 -36.43 36.81
C CYS A 6 -51.49 -36.83 36.30
N ILE A 7 -51.36 -37.21 35.03
CA ILE A 7 -50.06 -37.16 34.33
C ILE A 7 -50.29 -36.40 33.01
N LEU A 8 -50.46 -35.09 33.14
CA LEU A 8 -50.42 -34.12 32.06
C LEU A 8 -49.72 -32.89 32.63
N PHE A 9 -48.70 -32.41 31.93
CA PHE A 9 -47.97 -31.16 32.16
C PHE A 9 -46.94 -31.11 33.32
N LEU A 10 -45.76 -31.65 33.06
CA LEU A 10 -44.50 -31.06 33.54
C LEU A 10 -43.60 -30.79 32.33
N PHE A 11 -43.98 -29.78 31.54
CA PHE A 11 -43.01 -29.10 30.67
C PHE A 11 -42.23 -28.14 31.56
N SER A 12 -40.98 -28.50 31.84
CA SER A 12 -40.01 -27.63 32.49
C SER A 12 -39.84 -26.37 31.66
N PHE A 13 -40.38 -25.24 32.15
CA PHE A 13 -39.94 -23.92 31.72
C PHE A 13 -38.50 -23.74 32.21
N ASN A 14 -37.53 -24.06 31.36
CA ASN A 14 -36.19 -23.51 31.48
C ASN A 14 -36.27 -22.06 31.01
N ILE A 15 -36.34 -21.13 31.95
CA ILE A 15 -36.05 -19.72 31.69
C ILE A 15 -34.54 -19.65 31.47
N SER A 16 -34.10 -19.78 30.22
CA SER A 16 -32.76 -19.31 29.84
C SER A 16 -32.82 -17.79 29.78
N ALA A 17 -32.25 -17.12 30.78
CA ALA A 17 -31.74 -15.77 30.56
C ALA A 17 -30.63 -15.90 29.53
N GLN A 18 -30.83 -15.36 28.33
CA GLN A 18 -29.84 -15.37 27.27
C GLN A 18 -28.72 -14.40 27.67
N GLU A 19 -27.50 -14.91 27.86
CA GLU A 19 -26.35 -14.05 28.11
C GLU A 19 -26.13 -13.09 26.92
N PRO A 20 -25.76 -11.82 27.16
CA PRO A 20 -25.54 -10.86 26.08
C PRO A 20 -24.41 -11.29 25.13
N ASP A 21 -24.67 -11.22 23.83
CA ASP A 21 -23.73 -11.54 22.75
C ASP A 21 -22.85 -10.31 22.45
N ILE A 22 -21.63 -10.31 23.02
CA ILE A 22 -20.65 -9.23 22.86
C ILE A 22 -20.22 -9.02 21.38
N PRO A 23 -19.92 -10.06 20.58
CA PRO A 23 -19.67 -9.90 19.14
C PRO A 23 -20.82 -9.24 18.38
N LYS A 24 -22.08 -9.65 18.62
CA LYS A 24 -23.27 -9.02 18.03
C LYS A 24 -23.42 -7.58 18.48
N GLY A 25 -23.17 -7.30 19.76
CA GLY A 25 -23.13 -5.96 20.35
C GLY A 25 -22.11 -5.03 19.69
N LYS A 26 -20.90 -5.53 19.43
CA LYS A 26 -19.84 -4.80 18.71
C LYS A 26 -20.29 -4.42 17.29
N SER A 27 -20.92 -5.36 16.57
CA SER A 27 -21.43 -5.11 15.22
C SER A 27 -22.51 -4.01 15.22
N LEU A 28 -23.49 -4.13 16.12
CA LEU A 28 -24.58 -3.17 16.26
C LEU A 28 -24.09 -1.78 16.68
N PHE A 29 -23.13 -1.71 17.62
CA PHE A 29 -22.48 -0.47 18.03
C PHE A 29 -21.74 0.19 16.86
N ASN A 30 -20.94 -0.58 16.12
CA ASN A 30 -20.19 -0.07 14.97
C ASN A 30 -21.11 0.47 13.87
N ALA A 31 -22.26 -0.18 13.65
CA ALA A 31 -23.21 0.23 12.63
C ALA A 31 -24.05 1.47 13.01
N ASN A 32 -24.45 1.59 14.29
CA ASN A 32 -25.48 2.57 14.68
C ASN A 32 -25.00 3.65 15.66
N CYS A 33 -23.92 3.40 16.41
CA CYS A 33 -23.54 4.23 17.56
C CYS A 33 -22.13 4.82 17.45
N ALA A 34 -21.20 4.13 16.78
CA ALA A 34 -19.77 4.46 16.75
C ALA A 34 -19.42 5.80 16.07
N SER A 35 -20.35 6.34 15.27
CA SER A 35 -20.28 7.65 14.65
C SER A 35 -20.44 8.80 15.66
N CYS A 36 -21.23 8.60 16.71
CA CYS A 36 -21.52 9.63 17.71
C CYS A 36 -20.93 9.34 19.10
N HIS A 37 -20.67 8.07 19.42
CA HIS A 37 -20.20 7.63 20.73
C HIS A 37 -18.87 6.87 20.64
N LYS A 38 -18.03 7.03 21.67
CA LYS A 38 -16.86 6.17 21.93
C LYS A 38 -17.05 5.47 23.28
N LEU A 39 -16.35 4.36 23.50
CA LEU A 39 -16.49 3.59 24.74
C LEU A 39 -15.95 4.36 25.95
N ASN A 40 -14.76 4.93 25.86
CA ASN A 40 -14.03 5.49 27.01
C ASN A 40 -13.89 7.02 27.01
N LYS A 41 -14.42 7.71 25.99
CA LYS A 41 -14.22 9.16 25.84
C LYS A 41 -15.45 9.83 25.24
N LYS A 42 -15.60 11.13 25.51
CA LYS A 42 -16.65 11.97 24.93
C LYS A 42 -16.37 12.18 23.43
N LEU A 43 -17.40 12.23 22.60
CA LEU A 43 -17.33 12.56 21.16
C LEU A 43 -18.44 13.56 20.82
N ILE A 44 -19.48 13.13 20.09
CA ILE A 44 -20.70 13.92 19.86
C ILE A 44 -21.66 13.68 21.04
N GLY A 45 -21.72 12.43 21.51
CA GLY A 45 -22.42 12.03 22.72
C GLY A 45 -21.49 11.59 23.85
N PRO A 46 -22.06 11.21 25.01
CA PRO A 46 -21.30 10.70 26.15
C PRO A 46 -20.54 9.40 25.86
N ALA A 47 -19.51 9.14 26.67
CA ALA A 47 -18.79 7.88 26.67
C ALA A 47 -19.75 6.74 27.07
N LEU A 48 -19.83 5.68 26.28
CA LEU A 48 -20.84 4.63 26.52
C LEU A 48 -20.44 3.62 27.59
N ARG A 49 -19.17 3.51 27.96
CA ARG A 49 -18.76 2.66 29.08
C ARG A 49 -19.34 3.17 30.40
N GLY A 50 -19.88 2.25 31.19
CA GLY A 50 -20.60 2.52 32.44
C GLY A 50 -21.97 3.17 32.23
N ALA A 51 -22.52 3.19 31.01
CA ALA A 51 -23.86 3.72 30.78
C ALA A 51 -24.92 2.91 31.54
N SER A 52 -24.74 1.59 31.57
CA SER A 52 -25.57 0.63 32.32
C SER A 52 -25.55 0.84 33.84
N GLU A 53 -24.50 1.49 34.36
CA GLU A 53 -24.38 1.83 35.79
C GLU A 53 -24.97 3.21 36.11
N ARG A 54 -25.00 4.12 35.12
CA ARG A 54 -25.48 5.50 35.30
C ARG A 54 -26.99 5.65 35.20
N HIS A 55 -27.66 4.78 34.44
CA HIS A 55 -29.11 4.83 34.26
C HIS A 55 -29.72 3.43 34.30
N GLU A 56 -30.98 3.35 34.74
CA GLU A 56 -31.71 2.10 34.76
C GLU A 56 -31.95 1.55 33.34
N LYS A 57 -32.03 0.23 33.24
CA LYS A 57 -32.13 -0.49 31.97
C LYS A 57 -33.33 -0.07 31.12
N GLU A 58 -34.49 0.10 31.75
CA GLU A 58 -35.73 0.55 31.08
C GLU A 58 -35.65 1.99 30.60
N TRP A 59 -34.91 2.85 31.33
CA TRP A 59 -34.62 4.21 30.90
C TRP A 59 -33.74 4.21 29.65
N LEU A 60 -32.67 3.39 29.64
CA LEU A 60 -31.77 3.24 28.49
C LEU A 60 -32.50 2.73 27.24
N TYR A 61 -33.44 1.80 27.38
CA TYR A 61 -34.27 1.35 26.26
C TYR A 61 -35.10 2.48 25.64
N SER A 62 -35.71 3.30 26.50
CA SER A 62 -36.52 4.44 26.08
C SER A 62 -35.66 5.52 25.43
N TRP A 63 -34.47 5.77 26.00
CA TRP A 63 -33.51 6.76 25.54
C TRP A 63 -32.95 6.42 24.15
N VAL A 64 -32.49 5.18 23.97
CA VAL A 64 -31.91 4.72 22.69
C VAL A 64 -32.98 4.72 21.59
N ARG A 65 -34.23 4.36 21.91
CA ARG A 65 -35.31 4.36 20.91
C ARG A 65 -35.77 5.76 20.54
N ASN A 66 -35.92 6.66 21.51
CA ASN A 66 -36.43 8.00 21.26
C ASN A 66 -36.12 9.00 22.39
N SER A 67 -34.87 9.44 22.46
CA SER A 67 -34.41 10.48 23.40
C SER A 67 -35.19 11.80 23.27
N ALA A 68 -35.59 12.20 22.05
CA ALA A 68 -36.36 13.42 21.81
C ALA A 68 -37.73 13.41 22.52
N SER A 69 -38.38 12.24 22.59
CA SER A 69 -39.63 12.08 23.34
C SER A 69 -39.42 12.27 24.85
N MET A 70 -38.30 11.81 25.38
CA MET A 70 -37.96 11.93 26.81
C MET A 70 -37.63 13.38 27.19
N ILE A 71 -36.89 14.08 26.33
CA ILE A 71 -36.63 15.52 26.49
C ILE A 71 -37.95 16.29 26.46
N LYS A 72 -38.86 15.97 25.52
CA LYS A 72 -40.16 16.64 25.40
C LYS A 72 -41.12 16.33 26.56
N SER A 73 -41.04 15.14 27.16
CA SER A 73 -41.85 14.78 28.33
C SER A 73 -41.36 15.43 29.63
N GLY A 74 -40.22 16.14 29.61
CA GLY A 74 -39.68 16.83 30.79
C GLY A 74 -38.81 15.95 31.69
N ASP A 75 -38.25 14.85 31.17
CA ASP A 75 -37.32 14.01 31.95
C ASP A 75 -36.05 14.81 32.28
N SER A 76 -35.71 14.90 33.58
CA SER A 76 -34.65 15.77 34.07
C SER A 76 -33.25 15.33 33.59
N ASP A 77 -33.02 14.03 33.49
CA ASP A 77 -31.72 13.46 33.10
C ASP A 77 -31.52 13.61 31.59
N ALA A 78 -32.57 13.37 30.81
CA ALA A 78 -32.61 13.60 29.37
C ALA A 78 -32.28 15.06 29.01
N ILE A 79 -32.88 16.03 29.73
CA ILE A 79 -32.64 17.46 29.51
C ILE A 79 -31.21 17.84 29.92
N ALA A 80 -30.72 17.32 31.05
CA ALA A 80 -29.35 17.59 31.52
C ALA A 80 -28.30 17.12 30.50
N ILE A 81 -28.45 15.90 29.97
CA ILE A 81 -27.57 15.35 28.93
C ILE A 81 -27.68 16.20 27.65
N TYR A 82 -28.89 16.62 27.25
CA TYR A 82 -29.07 17.42 26.04
C TYR A 82 -28.39 18.80 26.14
N GLU A 83 -28.47 19.46 27.29
CA GLU A 83 -27.79 20.74 27.53
C GLU A 83 -26.26 20.57 27.63
N GLU A 84 -25.76 19.51 28.28
CA GLU A 84 -24.32 19.24 28.42
C GLU A 84 -23.65 18.98 27.05
N TYR A 85 -24.36 18.34 26.12
CA TYR A 85 -23.83 17.97 24.80
C TYR A 85 -24.28 18.93 23.69
N ASN A 86 -24.29 20.24 23.99
CA ASN A 86 -24.51 21.34 23.04
C ASN A 86 -25.82 21.24 22.24
N LYS A 87 -26.88 20.66 22.82
CA LYS A 87 -28.20 20.51 22.18
C LYS A 87 -28.16 19.70 20.87
N VAL A 88 -27.15 18.84 20.72
CA VAL A 88 -27.05 17.93 19.58
C VAL A 88 -28.09 16.82 19.77
N ALA A 89 -28.99 16.68 18.79
CA ALA A 89 -30.04 15.66 18.84
C ALA A 89 -29.46 14.27 18.55
N MET A 90 -29.72 13.31 19.44
CA MET A 90 -29.43 11.90 19.19
C MET A 90 -30.48 11.31 18.25
N ASN A 91 -30.02 10.54 17.25
CA ASN A 91 -30.91 9.81 16.34
C ASN A 91 -31.79 8.82 17.11
N SER A 92 -33.03 8.64 16.66
CA SER A 92 -33.95 7.65 17.23
C SER A 92 -33.74 6.28 16.59
N PHE A 93 -33.67 5.23 17.40
CA PHE A 93 -33.47 3.86 16.95
C PHE A 93 -34.66 2.95 17.33
N PRO A 94 -35.89 3.22 16.87
CA PRO A 94 -37.08 2.43 17.22
C PRO A 94 -37.00 0.97 16.76
N GLN A 95 -36.15 0.67 15.78
CA GLN A 95 -35.91 -0.66 15.23
C GLN A 95 -35.09 -1.58 16.15
N LEU A 96 -34.37 -1.05 17.13
CA LEU A 96 -33.55 -1.87 18.03
C LEU A 96 -34.42 -2.54 19.09
N SER A 97 -34.33 -3.87 19.18
CA SER A 97 -35.01 -4.65 20.22
C SER A 97 -34.32 -4.45 21.59
N ASN A 98 -34.98 -4.86 22.68
CA ASN A 98 -34.34 -4.81 24.00
C ASN A 98 -33.06 -5.67 24.03
N GLU A 99 -33.08 -6.82 23.36
CA GLU A 99 -31.91 -7.70 23.23
C GLU A 99 -30.77 -7.04 22.46
N ASP A 100 -31.07 -6.29 21.38
CA ASP A 100 -30.04 -5.58 20.63
C ASP A 100 -29.37 -4.48 21.47
N ILE A 101 -30.18 -3.76 22.27
CA ILE A 101 -29.67 -2.73 23.19
C ILE A 101 -28.84 -3.38 24.30
N ASP A 102 -29.25 -4.53 24.82
CA ASP A 102 -28.50 -5.31 25.80
C ASP A 102 -27.13 -5.75 25.27
N ASN A 103 -27.09 -6.24 24.03
CA ASN A 103 -25.85 -6.63 23.38
C ASN A 103 -24.91 -5.42 23.20
N ILE A 104 -25.43 -4.26 22.80
CA ILE A 104 -24.66 -3.01 22.67
C ILE A 104 -24.09 -2.57 24.02
N LEU A 105 -24.91 -2.57 25.08
CA LEU A 105 -24.49 -2.17 26.43
C LEU A 105 -23.45 -3.15 27.02
N ALA A 106 -23.66 -4.45 26.84
CA ALA A 106 -22.70 -5.46 27.24
C ALA A 106 -21.35 -5.31 26.52
N TYR A 107 -21.36 -4.97 25.22
CA TYR A 107 -20.14 -4.64 24.50
C TYR A 107 -19.47 -3.37 25.04
N SER A 108 -20.23 -2.33 25.39
CA SER A 108 -19.63 -1.09 25.91
C SER A 108 -18.92 -1.28 27.25
N ASP A 109 -19.44 -2.17 28.09
CA ASP A 109 -18.91 -2.47 29.41
C ASP A 109 -17.88 -3.61 29.41
N TYR A 110 -17.71 -4.30 28.27
CA TYR A 110 -16.76 -5.40 28.13
C TYR A 110 -15.30 -4.93 28.20
N ILE A 111 -14.50 -5.62 29.02
CA ILE A 111 -13.04 -5.50 29.10
C ILE A 111 -12.43 -6.76 28.48
N PRO A 112 -11.83 -6.69 27.27
CA PRO A 112 -11.20 -7.86 26.68
C PRO A 112 -9.96 -8.28 27.47
N PRO A 113 -9.73 -9.59 27.70
CA PRO A 113 -8.48 -10.05 28.29
C PRO A 113 -7.30 -9.73 27.36
N LYS A 114 -6.17 -9.33 27.96
CA LYS A 114 -4.91 -9.05 27.24
C LYS A 114 -4.53 -10.28 26.38
N PRO A 115 -4.31 -10.13 25.05
CA PRO A 115 -3.92 -11.25 24.20
C PRO A 115 -2.62 -11.89 24.71
N ALA A 116 -2.62 -13.21 24.87
CA ALA A 116 -1.43 -13.98 25.19
C ALA A 116 -0.49 -13.99 23.98
N ILE A 117 0.75 -13.57 24.19
CA ILE A 117 1.82 -13.60 23.20
C ILE A 117 2.13 -15.06 22.89
N VAL A 118 1.80 -15.52 21.68
CA VAL A 118 2.28 -16.80 21.16
C VAL A 118 3.61 -16.52 20.45
N SER A 119 4.69 -16.92 21.09
CA SER A 119 6.04 -16.78 20.55
C SER A 119 6.34 -17.85 19.49
N ASN A 120 6.93 -17.38 18.38
CA ASN A 120 7.81 -18.06 17.41
C ASN A 120 7.26 -19.22 16.58
N VAL A 121 7.18 -19.00 15.26
CA VAL A 121 8.01 -19.74 14.29
C VAL A 121 8.56 -18.74 13.27
N SER A 122 9.89 -18.71 13.14
CA SER A 122 10.62 -17.93 12.14
C SER A 122 10.26 -18.36 10.72
N SER A 123 9.97 -17.40 9.86
CA SER A 123 9.96 -17.59 8.41
C SER A 123 10.97 -16.62 7.79
N ASN A 124 12.04 -17.19 7.25
CA ASN A 124 12.98 -16.49 6.39
C ASN A 124 12.23 -15.94 5.17
N SER A 125 12.43 -14.65 4.92
CA SER A 125 12.08 -13.97 3.69
C SER A 125 13.03 -14.37 2.57
N ASP A 126 12.59 -15.25 1.67
CA ASP A 126 13.20 -15.44 0.35
C ASP A 126 12.48 -14.57 -0.68
N ILE A 127 13.21 -13.59 -1.19
CA ILE A 127 12.84 -12.80 -2.36
C ILE A 127 13.06 -13.70 -3.59
N THR A 128 11.99 -14.31 -4.10
CA THR A 128 12.00 -14.96 -5.42
C THR A 128 11.47 -13.99 -6.46
N ASN A 129 12.39 -13.25 -7.08
CA ASN A 129 12.14 -12.65 -8.39
C ASN A 129 11.91 -13.78 -9.40
N SER A 130 10.71 -13.81 -9.97
CA SER A 130 10.27 -14.78 -10.96
C SER A 130 10.97 -14.57 -12.31
N ASN A 131 12.08 -15.28 -12.51
CA ASN A 131 12.64 -15.58 -13.84
C ASN A 131 12.83 -17.10 -14.02
N SER A 132 11.92 -17.88 -13.41
CA SER A 132 11.95 -19.35 -13.32
C SER A 132 12.15 -20.06 -14.66
N THR A 133 11.62 -19.53 -15.76
CA THR A 133 11.78 -20.14 -17.09
C THR A 133 13.22 -20.02 -17.60
N ASN A 134 13.88 -18.88 -17.40
CA ASN A 134 15.26 -18.68 -17.83
C ASN A 134 16.23 -19.50 -16.98
N ASP A 135 15.98 -19.60 -15.67
CA ASP A 135 16.81 -20.39 -14.76
C ASP A 135 16.72 -21.90 -15.07
N ILE A 136 15.52 -22.41 -15.37
CA ILE A 136 15.32 -23.81 -15.78
C ILE A 136 16.01 -24.10 -17.12
N ILE A 137 15.92 -23.18 -18.09
CA ILE A 137 16.60 -23.32 -19.39
C ILE A 137 18.12 -23.37 -19.20
N LEU A 138 18.69 -22.52 -18.35
CA LEU A 138 20.13 -22.49 -18.09
C LEU A 138 20.62 -23.78 -17.40
N ILE A 139 19.85 -24.31 -16.45
CA ILE A 139 20.17 -25.59 -15.80
C ILE A 139 20.16 -26.73 -16.82
N LEU A 140 19.12 -26.84 -17.66
CA LEU A 140 19.03 -27.86 -18.70
C LEU A 140 20.19 -27.76 -19.70
N LEU A 141 20.52 -26.55 -20.13
CA LEU A 141 21.60 -26.31 -21.10
C LEU A 141 22.98 -26.69 -20.52
N SER A 142 23.22 -26.40 -19.23
CA SER A 142 24.44 -26.83 -18.53
C SER A 142 24.55 -28.34 -18.45
N PHE A 143 23.43 -29.05 -18.21
CA PHE A 143 23.41 -30.50 -18.11
C PHE A 143 23.77 -31.16 -19.44
N VAL A 144 23.17 -30.68 -20.53
CA VAL A 144 23.49 -31.15 -21.90
C VAL A 144 24.97 -30.90 -22.23
N LEU A 145 25.51 -29.73 -21.87
CA LEU A 145 26.92 -29.42 -22.10
C LEU A 145 27.87 -30.38 -21.35
N ILE A 146 27.56 -30.69 -20.09
CA ILE A 146 28.34 -31.64 -19.28
C ILE A 146 28.31 -33.04 -19.90
N VAL A 147 27.15 -33.51 -20.35
CA VAL A 147 27.01 -34.82 -21.02
C VAL A 147 27.84 -34.86 -22.31
N LEU A 148 27.80 -33.79 -23.12
CA LEU A 148 28.61 -33.68 -24.33
C LEU A 148 30.12 -33.71 -24.04
N ILE A 149 30.57 -33.01 -22.99
CA ILE A 149 31.98 -33.03 -22.56
C ILE A 149 32.40 -34.44 -22.13
N ILE A 150 31.57 -35.14 -21.34
CA ILE A 150 31.84 -36.52 -20.91
C ILE A 150 31.94 -37.44 -22.12
N LEU A 151 31.00 -37.34 -23.07
CA LEU A 151 31.01 -38.13 -24.30
C LEU A 151 32.27 -37.88 -25.13
N LEU A 152 32.67 -36.62 -25.31
CA LEU A 152 33.92 -36.24 -26.00
C LEU A 152 35.16 -36.82 -25.32
N VAL A 153 35.22 -36.78 -23.99
CA VAL A 153 36.32 -37.37 -23.22
C VAL A 153 36.36 -38.87 -23.39
N LEU A 154 35.21 -39.55 -23.35
CA LEU A 154 35.11 -41.00 -23.55
C LEU A 154 35.52 -41.38 -24.97
N ILE A 155 35.01 -40.68 -26.00
CA ILE A 155 35.39 -40.91 -27.40
C ILE A 155 36.90 -40.74 -27.59
N ASN A 156 37.48 -39.66 -27.04
CA ASN A 156 38.91 -39.39 -27.18
C ASN A 156 39.76 -40.45 -26.45
N LYS A 157 39.30 -40.94 -25.29
CA LYS A 157 39.94 -42.08 -24.59
C LYS A 157 39.85 -43.36 -25.42
N THR A 158 38.68 -43.68 -25.96
CA THR A 158 38.47 -44.90 -26.77
C THR A 158 39.31 -44.85 -28.05
N LEU A 159 39.33 -43.72 -28.75
CA LEU A 159 40.17 -43.51 -29.94
C LEU A 159 41.66 -43.70 -29.64
N LYS A 160 42.16 -43.12 -28.54
CA LYS A 160 43.56 -43.33 -28.11
C LYS A 160 43.85 -44.80 -27.81
N ASN A 161 42.96 -45.47 -27.08
CA ASN A 161 43.14 -46.90 -26.77
C ASN A 161 43.15 -47.77 -28.04
N LEU A 162 42.29 -47.48 -29.03
CA LEU A 162 42.27 -48.21 -30.29
C LEU A 162 43.52 -47.96 -31.14
N LEU A 163 44.04 -46.72 -31.14
CA LEU A 163 45.28 -46.37 -31.85
C LEU A 163 46.51 -47.05 -31.24
N ILE A 164 46.55 -47.21 -29.91
CA ILE A 164 47.59 -47.96 -29.19
C ILE A 164 47.50 -49.46 -29.51
N GLN A 165 46.29 -50.04 -29.51
CA GLN A 165 46.10 -51.47 -29.84
C GLN A 165 46.45 -51.81 -31.28
N ASN A 166 46.21 -50.88 -32.22
CA ASN A 166 46.54 -51.06 -33.64
C ASN A 166 48.00 -50.72 -33.97
N GLY A 167 48.85 -50.46 -32.98
CA GLY A 167 50.30 -50.22 -33.16
C GLY A 167 50.66 -48.92 -33.87
N LEU A 168 49.70 -48.00 -34.03
CA LEU A 168 49.87 -46.72 -34.73
C LEU A 168 50.36 -45.59 -33.81
N LEU A 169 50.32 -45.80 -32.48
CA LEU A 169 50.86 -44.89 -31.47
C LEU A 169 51.72 -45.67 -30.46
N ILE A 170 52.93 -45.18 -30.22
CA ILE A 170 53.83 -45.72 -29.18
C ILE A 170 53.42 -45.13 -27.83
N ASP A 171 53.19 -46.00 -26.85
CA ASP A 171 52.83 -45.61 -25.48
C ASP A 171 54.05 -45.02 -24.77
N GLU A 172 54.31 -43.72 -24.98
CA GLU A 172 55.20 -42.97 -24.11
C GLU A 172 54.53 -42.84 -22.73
N LYS A 173 54.76 -43.83 -21.86
CA LYS A 173 54.67 -43.64 -20.40
C LYS A 173 55.79 -42.71 -19.92
N ASN A 174 55.83 -41.50 -20.44
CA ASN A 174 56.62 -40.44 -19.87
C ASN A 174 55.84 -39.88 -18.69
N ASN A 175 56.43 -40.08 -17.50
CA ASN A 175 56.03 -39.57 -16.20
C ASN A 175 56.13 -38.04 -16.15
N LYS A 176 55.45 -37.35 -17.07
CA LYS A 176 55.26 -35.91 -17.02
C LYS A 176 54.19 -35.67 -15.96
N LYS A 177 54.62 -35.27 -14.74
CA LYS A 177 53.73 -34.63 -13.77
C LYS A 177 52.87 -33.63 -14.56
N GLY A 178 51.57 -33.88 -14.65
CA GLY A 178 50.66 -33.02 -15.39
C GLY A 178 50.92 -31.57 -14.99
N ILE A 179 51.13 -30.70 -15.97
CA ILE A 179 51.41 -29.29 -15.70
C ILE A 179 50.21 -28.76 -14.89
N PRO A 180 50.43 -28.14 -13.71
CA PRO A 180 49.33 -27.64 -12.91
C PRO A 180 48.51 -26.64 -13.74
N ILE A 181 47.18 -26.67 -13.59
CA ILE A 181 46.21 -25.98 -14.46
C ILE A 181 46.59 -24.50 -14.67
N GLY A 182 47.03 -23.79 -13.61
CA GLY A 182 47.47 -22.40 -13.72
C GLY A 182 48.70 -22.20 -14.62
N LYS A 183 49.68 -23.10 -14.58
CA LYS A 183 50.84 -23.06 -15.49
C LYS A 183 50.44 -23.42 -16.92
N ALA A 184 49.53 -24.39 -17.10
CA ALA A 184 49.00 -24.76 -18.41
C ALA A 184 48.19 -23.62 -19.05
N PHE A 185 47.45 -22.87 -18.22
CA PHE A 185 46.70 -21.70 -18.63
C PHE A 185 47.62 -20.55 -19.07
N VAL A 186 48.62 -20.18 -18.26
CA VAL A 186 49.57 -19.09 -18.60
C VAL A 186 50.44 -19.42 -19.81
N GLN A 187 50.79 -20.70 -20.01
CA GLN A 187 51.52 -21.14 -21.20
C GLN A 187 50.67 -21.10 -22.48
N ASN A 188 49.35 -21.13 -22.36
CA ASN A 188 48.44 -21.06 -23.50
C ASN A 188 48.08 -19.59 -23.79
N GLN A 189 48.84 -18.96 -24.68
CA GLN A 189 48.66 -17.56 -25.07
C GLN A 189 47.23 -17.24 -25.56
N PHE A 190 46.55 -18.19 -26.21
CA PHE A 190 45.16 -18.03 -26.62
C PHE A 190 44.21 -17.90 -25.42
N LEU A 191 44.33 -18.78 -24.42
CA LEU A 191 43.49 -18.72 -23.21
C LEU A 191 43.76 -17.47 -22.37
N VAL A 192 45.02 -17.03 -22.29
CA VAL A 192 45.37 -15.77 -21.63
C VAL A 192 44.73 -14.58 -22.35
N ILE A 193 44.87 -14.49 -23.68
CA ILE A 193 44.25 -13.40 -24.47
C ILE A 193 42.73 -13.40 -24.33
N VAL A 194 42.08 -14.56 -24.47
CA VAL A 194 40.62 -14.68 -24.32
C VAL A 194 40.18 -14.21 -22.93
N SER A 195 40.89 -14.62 -21.88
CA SER A 195 40.54 -14.24 -20.51
C SER A 195 40.75 -12.75 -20.24
N VAL A 196 41.80 -12.15 -20.81
CA VAL A 196 42.01 -10.69 -20.75
C VAL A 196 40.90 -9.95 -21.48
N VAL A 197 40.49 -10.41 -22.67
CA VAL A 197 39.38 -9.81 -23.42
C VAL A 197 38.07 -9.91 -22.63
N ILE A 198 37.76 -11.07 -22.03
CA ILE A 198 36.58 -11.25 -21.18
C ILE A 198 36.63 -10.30 -19.98
N LEU A 199 37.78 -10.18 -19.31
CA LEU A 199 37.94 -9.29 -18.16
C LEU A 199 37.73 -7.83 -18.57
N LEU A 200 38.30 -7.39 -19.70
CA LEU A 200 38.12 -6.03 -20.22
C LEU A 200 36.66 -5.74 -20.58
N LEU A 201 35.99 -6.66 -21.28
CA LEU A 201 34.58 -6.50 -21.65
C LEU A 201 33.68 -6.50 -20.41
N SER A 202 33.93 -7.40 -19.46
CA SER A 202 33.19 -7.47 -18.20
C SER A 202 33.39 -6.21 -17.37
N SER A 203 34.64 -5.73 -17.23
CA SER A 203 34.95 -4.50 -16.52
C SER A 203 34.27 -3.30 -17.18
N THR A 204 34.32 -3.19 -18.50
CA THR A 204 33.65 -2.12 -19.25
C THR A 204 32.13 -2.19 -19.08
N TYR A 205 31.55 -3.39 -19.14
CA TYR A 205 30.12 -3.61 -18.92
C TYR A 205 29.70 -3.15 -17.53
N PHE A 206 30.37 -3.61 -16.46
CA PHE A 206 30.03 -3.22 -15.10
C PHE A 206 30.25 -1.72 -14.84
N ALA A 207 31.34 -1.15 -15.36
CA ALA A 207 31.60 0.27 -15.24
C ALA A 207 30.51 1.10 -15.95
N PHE A 208 30.11 0.71 -17.15
CA PHE A 208 29.06 1.38 -17.91
C PHE A 208 27.70 1.25 -17.23
N GLN A 209 27.35 0.06 -16.73
CA GLN A 209 26.12 -0.16 -15.97
C GLN A 209 26.08 0.70 -14.70
N TYR A 210 27.18 0.78 -13.95
CA TYR A 210 27.27 1.66 -12.79
C TYR A 210 27.06 3.14 -13.17
N MET A 211 27.70 3.60 -14.26
CA MET A 211 27.54 4.97 -14.74
C MET A 211 26.10 5.30 -15.16
N LEU A 212 25.38 4.35 -15.77
CA LEU A 212 23.98 4.55 -16.17
C LEU A 212 23.01 4.66 -14.98
N GLN A 213 23.41 4.23 -13.78
CA GLN A 213 22.60 4.35 -12.56
C GLN A 213 22.85 5.67 -11.81
N ILE A 214 23.82 6.48 -12.24
CA ILE A 214 24.09 7.77 -11.61
C ILE A 214 22.92 8.72 -11.89
N GLY A 215 22.32 9.27 -10.82
CA GLY A 215 21.18 10.19 -10.92
C GLY A 215 19.83 9.48 -11.16
N VAL A 216 19.75 8.17 -10.88
CA VAL A 216 18.50 7.41 -10.90
C VAL A 216 18.08 7.08 -9.47
N ASP A 217 17.07 7.77 -8.96
CA ASP A 217 16.61 7.65 -7.56
C ASP A 217 15.45 6.66 -7.38
N GLN A 218 15.39 5.61 -8.20
CA GLN A 218 14.34 4.58 -8.06
C GLN A 218 14.44 3.87 -6.71
N GLY A 219 13.30 3.67 -6.06
CA GLY A 219 13.20 3.09 -4.74
C GLY A 219 13.58 4.04 -3.61
N TYR A 220 13.87 5.32 -3.88
CA TYR A 220 14.12 6.31 -2.83
C TYR A 220 12.90 6.44 -1.91
N MET A 221 13.10 6.14 -0.63
CA MET A 221 12.07 6.05 0.39
C MET A 221 12.57 6.67 1.70
N PRO A 222 12.51 8.01 1.85
CA PRO A 222 12.94 8.70 3.05
C PRO A 222 11.92 8.53 4.18
N ILE A 223 12.40 8.61 5.41
CA ILE A 223 11.54 8.67 6.60
C ILE A 223 10.85 10.04 6.64
N GLN A 224 9.52 10.03 6.74
CA GLN A 224 8.70 11.24 6.84
C GLN A 224 8.50 11.65 8.31
N PRO A 225 8.23 12.94 8.60
CA PRO A 225 8.00 13.40 9.98
C PRO A 225 6.77 12.76 10.65
N ILE A 226 5.74 12.50 9.84
CA ILE A 226 4.53 11.76 10.22
C ILE A 226 4.49 10.54 9.31
N HIS A 227 4.27 9.36 9.90
CA HIS A 227 4.10 8.12 9.14
C HIS A 227 2.72 8.11 8.48
N TYR A 228 2.65 8.73 7.30
CA TYR A 228 1.44 8.80 6.50
C TYR A 228 1.35 7.61 5.54
N SER A 229 0.28 6.82 5.66
CA SER A 229 0.02 5.66 4.81
C SER A 229 -0.92 6.01 3.65
N HIS A 230 -0.43 5.92 2.41
CA HIS A 230 -1.31 6.01 1.24
C HIS A 230 -2.18 4.76 1.10
N LYS A 231 -1.69 3.60 1.54
CA LYS A 231 -2.46 2.36 1.59
C LYS A 231 -3.77 2.50 2.36
N ILE A 232 -3.74 3.09 3.55
CA ILE A 232 -4.96 3.27 4.36
C ILE A 232 -5.92 4.26 3.69
N HIS A 233 -5.41 5.39 3.18
CA HIS A 233 -6.27 6.46 2.67
C HIS A 233 -6.82 6.16 1.26
N ALA A 234 -5.95 5.83 0.30
CA ALA A 234 -6.32 5.59 -1.09
C ALA A 234 -6.69 4.13 -1.36
N GLY A 235 -6.08 3.18 -0.63
CA GLY A 235 -6.39 1.75 -0.74
C GLY A 235 -7.62 1.38 0.09
N ASP A 236 -7.49 1.27 1.41
CA ASP A 236 -8.54 0.70 2.25
C ASP A 236 -9.80 1.59 2.27
N ASN A 237 -9.64 2.91 2.37
CA ASN A 237 -10.75 3.86 2.39
C ASN A 237 -11.17 4.38 1.01
N GLN A 238 -10.45 4.00 -0.06
CA GLN A 238 -10.77 4.38 -1.44
C GLN A 238 -10.94 5.90 -1.64
N ILE A 239 -10.14 6.72 -0.93
CA ILE A 239 -10.15 8.17 -1.12
C ILE A 239 -9.48 8.50 -2.45
N GLU A 240 -10.23 9.18 -3.32
CA GLU A 240 -9.74 9.63 -4.62
C GLU A 240 -8.46 10.48 -4.52
N CYS A 241 -7.45 10.16 -5.35
CA CYS A 241 -6.14 10.82 -5.32
C CYS A 241 -6.23 12.35 -5.38
N GLN A 242 -7.17 12.86 -6.17
CA GLN A 242 -7.37 14.29 -6.43
C GLN A 242 -8.12 15.02 -5.31
N TYR A 243 -8.65 14.32 -4.32
CA TYR A 243 -9.22 14.94 -3.13
C TYR A 243 -8.14 15.69 -2.35
N CYS A 244 -7.04 14.99 -2.04
CA CYS A 244 -5.87 15.58 -1.38
C CYS A 244 -5.00 16.35 -2.37
N HIS A 245 -4.70 15.75 -3.54
CA HIS A 245 -3.83 16.34 -4.56
C HIS A 245 -4.61 17.16 -5.60
N SER A 246 -5.45 18.07 -5.13
CA SER A 246 -6.40 18.84 -5.95
C SER A 246 -5.76 19.72 -7.02
N SER A 247 -4.54 20.20 -6.77
CA SER A 247 -3.79 21.05 -7.70
C SER A 247 -3.31 20.32 -8.97
N ALA A 248 -3.26 18.99 -8.97
CA ALA A 248 -2.84 18.19 -10.13
C ALA A 248 -3.64 18.49 -11.41
N LYS A 249 -4.91 18.87 -11.28
CA LYS A 249 -5.82 19.18 -12.40
C LYS A 249 -5.60 20.57 -13.02
N LYS A 250 -4.99 21.51 -12.30
CA LYS A 250 -4.98 22.93 -12.69
C LYS A 250 -3.60 23.57 -12.70
N SER A 251 -2.65 23.00 -11.95
CA SER A 251 -1.32 23.55 -11.76
C SER A 251 -0.27 22.71 -12.47
N LYS A 252 0.88 23.33 -12.71
CA LYS A 252 2.09 22.62 -13.14
C LYS A 252 2.63 21.67 -12.05
N HIS A 253 2.42 22.01 -10.78
CA HIS A 253 2.85 21.21 -9.65
C HIS A 253 1.65 20.66 -8.90
N SER A 254 1.63 19.35 -8.67
CA SER A 254 0.73 18.72 -7.70
C SER A 254 1.33 18.90 -6.31
N GLY A 255 0.84 19.90 -5.58
CA GLY A 255 1.30 20.22 -4.23
C GLY A 255 0.92 19.14 -3.20
N ILE A 256 1.68 19.12 -2.11
CA ILE A 256 1.30 18.40 -0.89
C ILE A 256 0.08 19.11 -0.28
N PRO A 257 -0.98 18.39 0.15
CA PRO A 257 -2.16 19.01 0.75
C PRO A 257 -1.78 19.84 1.98
N SER A 258 -2.46 20.97 2.16
CA SER A 258 -2.40 21.72 3.43
C SER A 258 -3.01 20.89 4.56
N LEU A 259 -2.57 21.11 5.79
CA LEU A 259 -3.07 20.36 6.96
C LEU A 259 -4.58 20.53 7.21
N ASN A 260 -5.21 21.60 6.70
CA ASN A 260 -6.66 21.76 6.75
C ASN A 260 -7.41 20.60 6.07
N VAL A 261 -6.87 20.05 4.98
CA VAL A 261 -7.47 18.89 4.29
C VAL A 261 -7.45 17.66 5.19
N CYS A 262 -6.38 17.49 5.97
CA CYS A 262 -6.28 16.43 6.96
C CYS A 262 -7.34 16.60 8.06
N MET A 263 -7.50 17.83 8.56
CA MET A 263 -8.41 18.11 9.66
C MET A 263 -9.89 17.97 9.30
N ASN A 264 -10.28 18.15 8.03
CA ASN A 264 -11.67 17.91 7.58
C ASN A 264 -12.25 16.55 8.01
N CYS A 265 -11.40 15.53 8.14
CA CYS A 265 -11.79 14.21 8.65
C CYS A 265 -11.21 13.97 10.05
N HIS A 266 -9.96 14.36 10.30
CA HIS A 266 -9.28 14.07 11.55
C HIS A 266 -9.80 14.87 12.75
N GLU A 267 -10.66 15.88 12.60
CA GLU A 267 -11.40 16.46 13.74
C GLU A 267 -12.27 15.42 14.46
N ASN A 268 -12.82 14.44 13.71
CA ASN A 268 -13.72 13.41 14.24
C ASN A 268 -13.06 12.02 14.32
N ILE A 269 -11.86 11.87 13.73
CA ILE A 269 -11.10 10.61 13.68
C ILE A 269 -9.81 10.76 14.51
N ALA A 270 -9.95 10.54 15.81
CA ALA A 270 -8.87 10.68 16.80
C ALA A 270 -8.11 9.38 17.10
N GLU A 271 -8.64 8.22 16.70
CA GLU A 271 -8.01 6.93 16.92
C GLU A 271 -8.08 6.12 15.64
N TYR A 272 -7.04 5.33 15.40
CA TYR A 272 -7.08 4.33 14.35
C TYR A 272 -8.05 3.19 14.73
N ASN A 273 -8.83 2.72 13.77
CA ASN A 273 -9.81 1.64 13.94
C ASN A 273 -9.76 0.61 12.79
N GLY A 274 -8.76 0.69 11.92
CA GLY A 274 -8.55 -0.25 10.82
C GLY A 274 -7.76 -1.50 11.24
N GLU A 275 -7.34 -2.29 10.25
CA GLU A 275 -6.54 -3.50 10.47
C GLU A 275 -5.14 -3.16 10.98
N GLU A 276 -4.65 -3.92 11.96
CA GLU A 276 -3.29 -3.81 12.49
C GLU A 276 -2.35 -4.75 11.71
N ASP A 277 -1.17 -4.26 11.33
CA ASP A 277 -0.10 -5.08 10.74
C ASP A 277 0.95 -5.32 11.84
N LEU A 278 0.69 -6.36 12.64
CA LEU A 278 1.54 -6.74 13.77
C LEU A 278 2.94 -7.20 13.33
N GLU A 279 3.07 -7.74 12.12
CA GLU A 279 4.34 -8.25 11.59
C GLU A 279 5.31 -7.10 11.29
N LYS A 280 4.79 -5.96 10.83
CA LYS A 280 5.56 -4.73 10.60
C LYS A 280 5.56 -3.76 11.78
N GLY A 281 4.91 -4.12 12.89
CA GLY A 281 4.84 -3.31 14.10
C GLY A 281 3.85 -2.15 14.03
N TYR A 282 2.95 -2.14 13.04
CA TYR A 282 1.92 -1.12 12.89
C TYR A 282 0.68 -1.49 13.70
N THR A 283 0.68 -1.04 14.96
CA THR A 283 -0.44 -1.22 15.88
C THR A 283 -1.41 -0.04 15.84
N ARG A 284 -2.59 -0.22 16.43
CA ARG A 284 -3.56 0.85 16.64
C ARG A 284 -2.96 2.01 17.42
N ASP A 285 -2.17 1.70 18.44
CA ASP A 285 -1.51 2.72 19.27
C ASP A 285 -0.44 3.47 18.46
N PHE A 286 0.28 2.79 17.57
CA PHE A 286 1.24 3.42 16.67
C PHE A 286 0.55 4.47 15.79
N TYR A 287 -0.46 4.10 15.00
CA TYR A 287 -1.15 5.05 14.12
C TYR A 287 -1.89 6.14 14.88
N THR A 288 -2.49 5.81 16.04
CA THR A 288 -3.14 6.81 16.89
C THR A 288 -2.14 7.86 17.39
N ASN A 289 -0.91 7.46 17.71
CA ASN A 289 0.13 8.42 18.09
C ASN A 289 0.65 9.25 16.90
N GLU A 290 0.62 8.72 15.67
CA GLU A 290 0.93 9.50 14.46
C GLU A 290 -0.15 10.58 14.19
N ILE A 291 -1.43 10.27 14.41
CA ILE A 291 -2.52 11.27 14.33
C ILE A 291 -2.31 12.40 15.35
N LYS A 292 -1.81 12.10 16.56
CA LYS A 292 -1.49 13.15 17.54
C LYS A 292 -0.38 14.10 17.08
N LYS A 293 0.56 13.64 16.25
CA LYS A 293 1.56 14.53 15.64
C LYS A 293 0.92 15.53 14.69
N LEU A 294 -0.11 15.10 13.93
CA LEU A 294 -0.91 16.01 13.11
C LEU A 294 -1.61 17.06 13.98
N TYR A 295 -2.27 16.64 15.07
CA TYR A 295 -2.92 17.58 16.00
C TYR A 295 -1.95 18.59 16.59
N LYS A 296 -0.76 18.16 16.99
CA LYS A 296 0.29 19.07 17.43
C LYS A 296 0.68 20.07 16.34
N ALA A 297 0.81 19.63 15.09
CA ALA A 297 1.20 20.50 13.97
C ALA A 297 0.13 21.57 13.67
N VAL A 298 -1.16 21.23 13.77
CA VAL A 298 -2.26 22.17 13.51
C VAL A 298 -2.74 22.94 14.74
N GLY A 299 -2.24 22.62 15.94
CA GLY A 299 -2.71 23.20 17.19
C GLY A 299 -4.09 22.67 17.65
N TRP A 300 -4.49 21.46 17.28
CA TRP A 300 -5.79 20.90 17.67
C TRP A 300 -5.77 20.34 19.09
N ASN A 301 -6.68 20.80 19.95
CA ASN A 301 -6.86 20.26 21.30
C ASN A 301 -8.04 19.29 21.34
N GLU A 302 -7.75 18.01 21.59
CA GLU A 302 -8.76 16.94 21.63
C GLU A 302 -9.78 17.11 22.76
N ASN A 303 -9.39 17.70 23.90
CA ASN A 303 -10.26 17.82 25.07
C ASN A 303 -11.26 18.97 24.93
N SER A 304 -10.80 20.11 24.39
CA SER A 304 -11.63 21.31 24.20
C SER A 304 -12.20 21.43 22.79
N GLN A 305 -11.91 20.46 21.89
CA GLN A 305 -12.33 20.42 20.49
C GLN A 305 -12.17 21.78 19.78
N SER A 306 -11.02 22.41 20.00
CA SER A 306 -10.72 23.76 19.51
C SER A 306 -9.26 23.89 19.11
N TYR A 307 -9.00 24.79 18.16
CA TYR A 307 -7.66 25.14 17.72
C TYR A 307 -7.00 26.11 18.69
N THR A 308 -5.70 25.91 18.92
CA THR A 308 -4.80 26.82 19.61
C THR A 308 -4.07 27.71 18.60
N GLU A 309 -3.39 28.75 19.07
CA GLU A 309 -2.55 29.61 18.22
C GLU A 309 -1.18 28.98 17.90
N ASP A 310 -0.80 27.94 18.64
CA ASP A 310 0.47 27.25 18.49
C ASP A 310 0.42 26.26 17.31
N THR A 311 0.92 26.71 16.16
CA THR A 311 0.97 25.89 14.93
C THR A 311 2.42 25.71 14.45
N GLU A 312 2.74 24.50 13.99
CA GLU A 312 4.05 24.15 13.43
C GLU A 312 3.88 23.46 12.07
N PRO A 313 4.46 24.00 10.98
CA PRO A 313 4.32 23.36 9.67
C PRO A 313 5.07 22.03 9.62
N VAL A 314 4.42 21.01 9.06
CA VAL A 314 5.04 19.70 8.82
C VAL A 314 6.06 19.81 7.69
N LYS A 315 7.32 19.52 8.00
CA LYS A 315 8.45 19.57 7.06
C LYS A 315 8.56 18.27 6.26
N TRP A 316 7.63 18.05 5.34
CA TRP A 316 7.64 16.87 4.47
C TRP A 316 8.92 16.77 3.64
N VAL A 317 9.41 15.54 3.47
CA VAL A 317 10.55 15.25 2.59
C VAL A 317 10.01 14.92 1.20
N ARG A 318 10.34 15.75 0.22
CA ARG A 318 9.95 15.53 -1.18
C ARG A 318 10.72 14.36 -1.76
N ILE A 319 10.00 13.40 -2.34
CA ILE A 319 10.55 12.17 -2.92
C ILE A 319 10.83 12.36 -4.42
N HIS A 320 9.82 12.79 -5.17
CA HIS A 320 9.96 13.00 -6.61
C HIS A 320 10.50 14.40 -6.89
N ASN A 321 11.74 14.48 -7.38
CA ASN A 321 12.35 15.73 -7.77
C ASN A 321 12.85 15.68 -9.22
N LEU A 322 12.68 16.79 -9.92
CA LEU A 322 13.25 17.02 -11.24
C LEU A 322 14.12 18.27 -11.15
N PRO A 323 15.23 18.36 -11.89
CA PRO A 323 16.03 19.58 -11.92
C PRO A 323 15.23 20.80 -12.36
N ASP A 324 15.56 21.98 -11.81
CA ASP A 324 14.77 23.21 -12.02
C ASP A 324 14.78 23.72 -13.48
N PHE A 325 15.75 23.29 -14.29
CA PHE A 325 15.76 23.56 -15.73
C PHE A 325 14.77 22.69 -16.51
N VAL A 326 13.99 21.83 -15.85
CA VAL A 326 12.96 20.99 -16.47
C VAL A 326 11.58 21.56 -16.15
N TYR A 327 10.87 21.99 -17.17
CA TYR A 327 9.47 22.35 -17.06
C TYR A 327 8.58 21.10 -17.20
N PHE A 328 7.90 20.74 -16.12
CA PHE A 328 6.89 19.70 -16.09
C PHE A 328 5.56 20.25 -15.58
N SER A 329 4.45 19.88 -16.23
CA SER A 329 3.10 20.33 -15.86
C SER A 329 2.16 19.16 -15.57
N HIS A 330 1.71 19.02 -14.33
CA HIS A 330 0.71 17.99 -13.96
C HIS A 330 -0.61 18.20 -14.71
N ALA A 331 -1.12 19.42 -14.80
CA ALA A 331 -2.41 19.69 -15.46
C ALA A 331 -2.43 19.23 -16.92
N GLN A 332 -1.32 19.36 -17.66
CA GLN A 332 -1.25 18.90 -19.04
C GLN A 332 -1.34 17.37 -19.14
N HIS A 333 -0.67 16.65 -18.23
CA HIS A 333 -0.65 15.19 -18.26
C HIS A 333 -1.94 14.58 -17.68
N VAL A 334 -2.47 15.17 -16.61
CA VAL A 334 -3.65 14.65 -15.90
C VAL A 334 -4.95 15.07 -16.57
N THR A 335 -5.11 16.36 -16.93
CA THR A 335 -6.40 16.87 -17.44
C THR A 335 -6.49 16.81 -18.96
N VAL A 336 -5.42 17.16 -19.67
CA VAL A 336 -5.46 17.18 -21.15
C VAL A 336 -5.18 15.79 -21.71
N ALA A 337 -4.08 15.15 -21.30
CA ALA A 337 -3.75 13.81 -21.77
C ALA A 337 -4.54 12.71 -21.05
N GLY A 338 -5.04 12.95 -19.83
CA GLY A 338 -5.77 11.96 -19.05
C GLY A 338 -4.91 10.73 -18.76
N VAL A 339 -3.66 10.95 -18.35
CA VAL A 339 -2.72 9.91 -17.92
C VAL A 339 -3.05 9.52 -16.48
N ASP A 340 -3.19 8.23 -16.22
CA ASP A 340 -3.45 7.70 -14.89
C ASP A 340 -2.24 7.91 -13.96
N CYS A 341 -2.51 8.21 -12.69
CA CYS A 341 -1.48 8.53 -11.69
C CYS A 341 -0.49 7.36 -11.53
N GLN A 342 -1.01 6.13 -11.56
CA GLN A 342 -0.26 4.89 -11.37
C GLN A 342 0.77 4.66 -12.47
N LYS A 343 0.52 5.15 -13.69
CA LYS A 343 1.46 5.02 -14.81
C LYS A 343 2.79 5.74 -14.53
N CYS A 344 2.77 6.78 -13.71
CA CYS A 344 3.96 7.55 -13.34
C CYS A 344 4.45 7.23 -11.91
N HIS A 345 3.54 7.06 -10.96
CA HIS A 345 3.89 6.92 -9.53
C HIS A 345 3.82 5.47 -9.00
N GLY A 346 3.40 4.49 -9.82
CA GLY A 346 3.13 3.12 -9.39
C GLY A 346 1.80 2.99 -8.63
N ASN A 347 1.51 1.81 -8.11
CA ASN A 347 0.29 1.55 -7.33
C ASN A 347 0.38 2.19 -5.93
N VAL A 348 0.16 3.50 -5.86
CA VAL A 348 0.30 4.28 -4.62
C VAL A 348 -0.71 3.83 -3.55
N GLU A 349 -1.87 3.33 -3.97
CA GLU A 349 -2.90 2.75 -3.10
C GLU A 349 -2.45 1.47 -2.36
N GLU A 350 -1.34 0.86 -2.76
CA GLU A 350 -0.74 -0.30 -2.06
C GLU A 350 0.46 0.11 -1.19
N MET A 351 0.87 1.38 -1.23
CA MET A 351 2.09 1.88 -0.59
C MET A 351 1.83 2.33 0.85
N GLU A 352 2.39 1.59 1.80
CA GLU A 352 2.42 1.97 3.21
C GLU A 352 3.32 3.19 3.46
N VAL A 353 4.48 3.23 2.82
CA VAL A 353 5.35 4.40 2.76
C VAL A 353 5.61 4.69 1.29
N LEU A 354 5.47 5.96 0.90
CA LEU A 354 5.68 6.37 -0.48
C LEU A 354 7.16 6.21 -0.86
N TYR A 355 7.42 5.64 -2.03
CA TYR A 355 8.75 5.57 -2.64
C TYR A 355 8.70 5.97 -4.10
N GLN A 356 9.84 6.30 -4.68
CA GLN A 356 9.92 6.62 -6.11
C GLN A 356 9.88 5.35 -6.96
N HIS A 357 8.73 5.07 -7.59
CA HIS A 357 8.57 3.91 -8.49
C HIS A 357 9.30 4.09 -9.83
N SER A 358 9.04 5.20 -10.51
CA SER A 358 9.57 5.46 -11.85
C SER A 358 10.90 6.21 -11.81
N PRO A 359 11.79 6.02 -12.81
CA PRO A 359 13.12 6.64 -12.79
C PRO A 359 13.08 8.14 -13.05
N LEU A 360 12.03 8.63 -13.72
CA LEU A 360 11.86 10.04 -14.11
C LEU A 360 13.06 10.62 -14.92
N THR A 361 13.82 9.74 -15.57
CA THR A 361 14.93 10.12 -16.43
C THR A 361 14.42 10.65 -17.77
N MET A 362 15.22 11.48 -18.45
CA MET A 362 14.87 12.03 -19.77
C MET A 362 14.47 10.93 -20.77
N GLY A 363 15.24 9.83 -20.83
CA GLY A 363 14.93 8.71 -21.73
C GLY A 363 13.56 8.10 -21.48
N TRP A 364 13.15 7.98 -20.21
CA TRP A 364 11.83 7.50 -19.84
C TRP A 364 10.72 8.44 -20.32
N CYS A 365 10.88 9.76 -20.11
CA CYS A 365 9.94 10.77 -20.61
C CYS A 365 9.80 10.72 -22.14
N LEU A 366 10.93 10.68 -22.86
CA LEU A 366 10.93 10.66 -24.33
C LEU A 366 10.29 9.40 -24.90
N ASN A 367 10.53 8.23 -24.29
CA ASN A 367 9.92 6.98 -24.73
C ASN A 367 8.40 7.03 -24.53
N CYS A 368 7.94 7.50 -23.37
CA CYS A 368 6.51 7.71 -23.12
C CYS A 368 5.87 8.65 -24.17
N HIS A 369 6.54 9.75 -24.53
CA HIS A 369 6.07 10.68 -25.56
C HIS A 369 6.07 10.10 -26.98
N LYS A 370 6.96 9.14 -27.28
CA LYS A 370 7.00 8.44 -28.58
C LYS A 370 5.88 7.41 -28.71
N GLU A 371 5.48 6.79 -27.60
CA GLU A 371 4.53 5.67 -27.58
C GLU A 371 3.10 6.12 -27.28
N THR A 372 2.91 7.26 -26.60
CA THR A 372 1.59 7.72 -26.18
C THR A 372 0.90 8.55 -27.26
N ASN A 373 -0.30 8.11 -27.65
CA ASN A 373 -1.16 8.82 -28.59
C ASN A 373 -1.91 9.97 -27.90
N ILE A 374 -2.13 11.06 -28.64
CA ILE A 374 -2.91 12.20 -28.14
C ILE A 374 -4.40 11.87 -28.15
N LYS A 375 -5.11 12.33 -27.11
CA LYS A 375 -6.58 12.26 -27.08
C LYS A 375 -7.14 13.40 -27.92
N VAL A 376 -7.67 13.07 -29.09
CA VAL A 376 -8.26 14.03 -30.05
C VAL A 376 -9.77 14.17 -29.83
N LYS A 377 -10.40 13.14 -29.25
CA LYS A 377 -11.84 13.11 -28.99
C LYS A 377 -12.20 14.25 -28.03
N ASP A 378 -13.16 15.07 -28.43
CA ASP A 378 -13.74 16.17 -27.63
C ASP A 378 -12.87 17.43 -27.45
N ASN A 379 -11.87 17.66 -28.32
CA ASN A 379 -11.09 18.89 -28.33
C ASN A 379 -10.98 19.52 -29.73
N GLU A 380 -11.73 20.59 -29.96
CA GLU A 380 -11.79 21.31 -31.24
C GLU A 380 -10.41 21.83 -31.71
N TYR A 381 -9.52 22.19 -30.78
CA TYR A 381 -8.16 22.60 -31.11
C TYR A 381 -7.36 21.46 -31.73
N TYR A 382 -7.49 20.25 -31.19
CA TYR A 382 -6.78 19.09 -31.70
C TYR A 382 -7.40 18.51 -32.96
N THR A 383 -8.70 18.71 -33.24
CA THR A 383 -9.34 18.20 -34.47
C THR A 383 -8.65 18.73 -35.73
N LYS A 384 -8.44 20.04 -35.84
CA LYS A 384 -7.81 20.65 -37.03
C LYS A 384 -6.35 20.22 -37.18
N ILE A 385 -5.58 20.25 -36.09
CA ILE A 385 -4.17 19.88 -36.08
C ILE A 385 -4.00 18.39 -36.40
N HIS A 386 -4.91 17.55 -35.88
CA HIS A 386 -4.91 16.13 -36.13
C HIS A 386 -5.16 15.82 -37.61
N GLU A 387 -6.15 16.46 -38.24
CA GLU A 387 -6.41 16.27 -39.68
C GLU A 387 -5.23 16.67 -40.56
N GLU A 388 -4.57 17.80 -40.28
CA GLU A 388 -3.42 18.27 -41.05
C GLU A 388 -2.20 17.35 -40.88
N LEU A 389 -1.87 16.98 -39.64
CA LEU A 389 -0.69 16.18 -39.34
C LEU A 389 -0.91 14.69 -39.68
N SER A 390 -2.11 14.15 -39.50
CA SER A 390 -2.48 12.80 -39.95
C SER A 390 -2.26 12.65 -41.45
N LYS A 391 -2.70 13.63 -42.26
CA LYS A 391 -2.44 13.65 -43.71
C LYS A 391 -0.96 13.74 -44.05
N LYS A 392 -0.19 14.54 -43.30
CA LYS A 392 1.25 14.73 -43.53
C LYS A 392 2.07 13.47 -43.22
N TYR A 393 1.75 12.78 -42.13
CA TYR A 393 2.50 11.62 -41.65
C TYR A 393 1.92 10.28 -42.11
N GLY A 394 0.70 10.28 -42.66
CA GLY A 394 0.02 9.06 -43.12
C GLY A 394 -0.39 8.13 -41.98
N VAL A 395 -0.73 8.67 -40.81
CA VAL A 395 -1.09 7.90 -39.61
C VAL A 395 -2.47 8.30 -39.09
N GLU A 396 -3.25 7.33 -38.62
CA GLU A 396 -4.60 7.59 -38.06
C GLU A 396 -4.53 8.19 -36.65
N GLU A 397 -3.52 7.87 -35.87
CA GLU A 397 -3.30 8.41 -34.53
C GLU A 397 -1.94 9.12 -34.45
N LEU A 398 -1.91 10.27 -33.77
CA LEU A 398 -0.69 11.05 -33.59
C LEU A 398 -0.11 10.81 -32.20
N THR A 399 1.20 10.66 -32.13
CA THR A 399 1.93 10.61 -30.85
C THR A 399 2.29 12.00 -30.36
N VAL A 400 2.57 12.13 -29.07
CA VAL A 400 3.09 13.39 -28.50
C VAL A 400 4.41 13.81 -29.20
N ALA A 401 5.22 12.84 -29.60
CA ALA A 401 6.43 13.09 -30.38
C ALA A 401 6.17 13.75 -31.74
N GLN A 402 5.13 13.32 -32.47
CA GLN A 402 4.74 13.91 -33.75
C GLN A 402 4.14 15.32 -33.62
N MET A 403 3.64 15.67 -32.43
CA MET A 403 3.20 17.03 -32.06
C MET A 403 4.37 17.94 -31.62
N GLY A 404 5.61 17.46 -31.76
CA GLY A 404 6.82 18.19 -31.38
C GLY A 404 7.11 18.14 -29.88
N GLY A 405 6.54 17.20 -29.12
CA GLY A 405 6.83 17.01 -27.69
C GLY A 405 8.22 16.45 -27.37
N LEU A 406 9.14 16.47 -28.34
CA LEU A 406 10.56 16.12 -28.20
C LEU A 406 11.49 17.33 -28.43
N GLU A 407 10.93 18.52 -28.65
CA GLU A 407 11.71 19.76 -28.85
C GLU A 407 12.29 20.26 -27.52
N CYS A 408 13.58 20.62 -27.51
CA CYS A 408 14.28 21.05 -26.29
C CYS A 408 13.58 22.22 -25.58
N GLY A 409 13.16 23.24 -26.33
CA GLY A 409 12.56 24.46 -25.77
C GLY A 409 11.16 24.28 -25.17
N LYS A 410 10.53 23.10 -25.30
CA LYS A 410 9.24 22.81 -24.65
C LYS A 410 9.39 22.22 -23.25
N CYS A 411 10.58 21.69 -22.94
CA CYS A 411 10.85 21.02 -21.68
C CYS A 411 11.99 21.67 -20.88
N HIS A 412 12.92 22.38 -21.54
CA HIS A 412 14.15 22.89 -20.94
C HIS A 412 14.37 24.38 -21.21
N TYR A 413 13.65 25.25 -20.49
CA TYR A 413 13.69 26.70 -20.69
C TYR A 413 13.73 27.49 -19.39
#